data_AF-A0A1V8PLW7-F1
#
_entry.id   AF-A0A1V8PLW7-F1
#
_cell.length_a   1.000
_cell.length_b   1.000
_cell.length_c   1.000
_cell.angle_alpha   90.00
_cell.angle_beta   90.00
_cell.angle_gamma   90.00
#
_symmetry.space_group_name_H-M   'P 1'
#
loop_
_entity.id
_entity.type
_entity.pdbx_description
1 polymer ?
#
loop_
_entity_poly.entity_id
_entity_poly.type
_entity_poly.pdbx_seq_one_letter_code
_entity_poly.pdbx_strand_id
1 'polypeptide(L)'
;MERELLFWSLILVTFYLVFDRADLSMKLMAKSVMPLSMGVWWYATSYAIFLALLPFLAKGLKALGREYHLALAATVLVIWGLTSFIPGMIEINDGFLGFIYLFILISAYKWYMKPFTTRQVWLMIGTGLGFYTCASITLSLLGHDMGIYITGAWKLPVIMVGFGVFLLFDRVTFHNRTINRIAQSAFAVYLITEYAVSEKLLWVRLFNLQNLYQQPLAILQILGILLAIYAACTLIDFIRQALFAVTIDRRRGHWFELLWDKVSIRVHNHSLSTDDRFIRRLRSLKTMNNH
;
A
#
# COMPACT_ATOMS: atom_id res chain seq x y z
N MET A 1 0.50 -8.01 7.69
CA MET A 1 0.91 -6.60 7.67
C MET A 1 1.48 -6.14 9.01
N GLU A 2 0.69 -5.94 10.07
CA GLU A 2 1.20 -5.36 11.33
C GLU A 2 2.34 -6.16 11.99
N ARG A 3 2.21 -7.49 12.10
CA ARG A 3 3.26 -8.36 12.66
C ARG A 3 4.58 -8.27 11.88
N GLU A 4 4.47 -8.12 10.57
CA GLU A 4 5.62 -8.04 9.67
C GLU A 4 6.29 -6.67 9.76
N LEU A 5 5.50 -5.60 9.85
CA LEU A 5 5.99 -4.24 10.14
C LEU A 5 6.75 -4.18 11.46
N LEU A 6 6.17 -4.73 12.53
CA LEU A 6 6.81 -4.77 13.85
C LEU A 6 8.11 -5.58 13.82
N PHE A 7 8.09 -6.77 13.20
CA PHE A 7 9.27 -7.61 13.07
C PHE A 7 10.41 -6.90 12.36
N TRP A 8 10.16 -6.34 11.17
CA TRP A 8 11.18 -5.65 10.39
C TRP A 8 11.67 -4.38 11.07
N SER A 9 10.77 -3.62 11.69
CA SER A 9 11.14 -2.41 12.45
C SER A 9 12.13 -2.71 13.58
N LEU A 10 11.84 -3.73 14.40
CA LEU A 10 12.69 -4.10 15.52
C LEU A 10 14.02 -4.70 15.06
N ILE A 11 14.01 -5.53 14.02
CA ILE A 11 15.23 -6.14 13.49
C ILE A 11 16.13 -5.11 12.84
N LEU A 12 15.60 -4.21 12.02
CA LEU A 12 16.39 -3.17 11.36
C LEU A 12 17.00 -2.22 12.41
N VAL A 13 16.24 -1.78 13.40
CA VAL A 13 16.80 -0.97 14.50
C VAL A 13 17.89 -1.72 15.23
N THR A 14 17.66 -2.99 15.60
CA THR A 14 18.66 -3.79 16.33
C THR A 14 19.91 -4.01 15.50
N PHE A 15 19.75 -4.31 14.21
CA PHE A 15 20.86 -4.48 13.27
C PHE A 15 21.71 -3.21 13.18
N TYR A 16 21.10 -2.05 12.93
CA TYR A 16 21.84 -0.79 12.84
C TYR A 16 22.42 -0.35 14.19
N LEU A 17 21.77 -0.66 15.32
CA LEU A 17 22.35 -0.44 16.64
C LEU A 17 23.65 -1.22 16.87
N VAL A 18 23.81 -2.40 16.27
CA VAL A 18 24.99 -3.24 16.44
C VAL A 18 26.07 -2.90 15.43
N PHE A 19 25.69 -2.73 14.15
CA PHE A 19 26.64 -2.67 13.05
C PHE A 19 26.95 -1.25 12.55
N ASP A 20 26.00 -0.32 12.61
CA ASP A 20 26.19 1.02 12.06
C ASP A 20 25.22 2.06 12.66
N ARG A 21 25.70 2.77 13.68
CA ARG A 21 24.92 3.78 14.42
C ARG A 21 24.94 5.17 13.79
N ALA A 22 25.78 5.40 12.78
CA ALA A 22 26.09 6.76 12.32
C ALA A 22 24.85 7.55 11.86
N ASP A 23 23.89 6.85 11.25
CA ASP A 23 22.65 7.42 10.71
C ASP A 23 21.41 7.18 11.60
N LEU A 24 21.57 6.52 12.75
CA LEU A 24 20.44 6.12 13.58
C LEU A 24 20.05 7.25 14.54
N SER A 25 18.88 7.86 14.32
CA SER A 25 18.35 8.90 15.21
C SER A 25 17.54 8.30 16.37
N MET A 26 17.64 8.92 17.56
CA MET A 26 16.80 8.57 18.72
C MET A 26 15.30 8.65 18.40
N LYS A 27 14.91 9.60 17.55
CA LYS A 27 13.54 9.73 17.05
C LYS A 27 13.11 8.48 16.29
N LEU A 28 13.94 7.97 15.37
CA LEU A 28 13.62 6.77 14.60
C LEU A 28 13.51 5.54 15.50
N MET A 29 14.42 5.37 16.46
CA MET A 29 14.37 4.29 17.44
C MET A 29 13.07 4.27 18.25
N ALA A 30 12.63 5.44 18.72
CA ALA A 30 11.36 5.56 19.44
C ALA A 30 10.16 5.20 18.53
N LYS A 31 10.18 5.68 17.28
CA LYS A 31 9.14 5.35 16.28
C LYS A 31 9.05 3.85 15.99
N SER A 32 10.17 3.14 16.05
CA SER A 32 10.25 1.74 15.70
C SER A 32 9.53 0.78 16.64
N VAL A 33 9.15 1.23 17.85
CA VAL A 33 8.34 0.42 18.78
C VAL A 33 6.89 0.29 18.29
N MET A 34 6.36 1.34 17.66
CA MET A 34 5.01 1.38 17.09
C MET A 34 5.07 1.92 15.66
N PRO A 35 5.68 1.16 14.72
CA PRO A 35 6.07 1.66 13.42
C PRO A 35 4.90 2.11 12.55
N LEU A 36 3.74 1.47 12.73
CA LEU A 36 2.51 1.81 12.02
C LEU A 36 1.92 3.13 12.54
N SER A 37 1.76 3.28 13.86
CA SER A 37 1.16 4.48 14.46
C SER A 37 2.09 5.70 14.38
N MET A 38 3.40 5.48 14.49
CA MET A 38 4.39 6.55 14.51
C MET A 38 4.96 6.90 13.13
N GLY A 39 4.47 6.25 12.07
CA GLY A 39 4.83 6.56 10.70
C GLY A 39 6.31 6.35 10.42
N VAL A 40 6.84 5.17 10.70
CA VAL A 40 8.21 4.80 10.26
C VAL A 40 8.25 4.69 8.75
N TRP A 41 7.25 4.04 8.16
CA TRP A 41 7.04 4.00 6.71
C TRP A 41 5.75 4.73 6.36
N TRP A 42 5.86 5.76 5.52
CA TRP A 42 4.73 6.59 5.11
C TRP A 42 3.66 5.77 4.37
N TYR A 43 4.08 4.85 3.49
CA TYR A 43 3.19 4.03 2.68
C TYR A 43 2.33 3.12 3.55
N ALA A 44 2.95 2.36 4.46
CA ALA A 44 2.26 1.40 5.32
C ALA A 44 1.22 2.07 6.21
N THR A 45 1.57 3.22 6.78
CA THR A 45 0.69 4.02 7.64
C THR A 45 -0.48 4.59 6.85
N SER A 46 -0.19 5.20 5.71
CA SER A 46 -1.20 5.79 4.82
C SER A 46 -2.17 4.73 4.28
N TYR A 47 -1.65 3.57 3.93
CA TYR A 47 -2.45 2.44 3.46
C TYR A 47 -3.38 1.90 4.56
N ALA A 48 -2.90 1.75 5.79
CA ALA A 48 -3.75 1.32 6.91
C ALA A 48 -4.87 2.31 7.22
N ILE A 49 -4.59 3.61 7.19
CA ILE A 49 -5.61 4.67 7.34
C ILE A 49 -6.62 4.59 6.19
N PHE A 50 -6.13 4.46 4.95
CA PHE A 50 -6.99 4.30 3.79
C PHE A 50 -7.92 3.08 3.92
N LEU A 51 -7.42 1.93 4.36
CA LEU A 51 -8.24 0.73 4.59
C LEU A 51 -9.31 0.95 5.67
N ALA A 52 -9.01 1.70 6.72
CA ALA A 52 -9.99 2.06 7.74
C ALA A 52 -11.11 2.96 7.17
N LEU A 53 -10.77 3.86 6.24
CA LEU A 53 -11.70 4.76 5.56
C LEU A 53 -12.47 4.10 4.41
N LEU A 54 -11.92 3.03 3.83
CA LEU A 54 -12.45 2.33 2.65
C LEU A 54 -13.95 1.98 2.72
N PRO A 55 -14.52 1.41 3.80
CA PRO A 55 -15.94 1.08 3.82
C PRO A 55 -16.85 2.31 3.73
N PHE A 56 -16.42 3.43 4.30
CA PHE A 56 -17.15 4.70 4.25
C PHE A 56 -17.03 5.33 2.86
N LEU A 57 -15.81 5.35 2.29
CA LEU A 57 -15.56 5.83 0.94
C LEU A 57 -16.36 5.05 -0.09
N ALA A 58 -16.34 3.72 -0.04
CA ALA A 58 -17.03 2.88 -0.99
C ALA A 58 -18.55 3.08 -0.95
N LYS A 59 -19.14 3.20 0.25
CA LYS A 59 -20.56 3.50 0.41
C LYS A 59 -20.90 4.92 -0.06
N GLY A 60 -20.08 5.91 0.31
CA GLY A 60 -20.26 7.31 -0.07
C GLY A 60 -20.20 7.52 -1.58
N LEU A 61 -19.20 6.97 -2.25
CA LEU A 61 -19.05 7.09 -3.71
C LEU A 61 -20.19 6.40 -4.46
N LYS A 62 -20.71 5.27 -3.95
CA LYS A 62 -21.90 4.64 -4.53
C LYS A 62 -23.16 5.48 -4.33
N ALA A 63 -23.29 6.14 -3.18
CA ALA A 63 -24.43 7.00 -2.86
C ALA A 63 -24.48 8.28 -3.72
N LEU A 64 -23.33 8.79 -4.19
CA LEU A 64 -23.28 9.89 -5.16
C LEU A 64 -23.98 9.55 -6.48
N GLY A 65 -24.05 8.26 -6.84
CA GLY A 65 -24.51 7.83 -8.15
C GLY A 65 -23.48 8.07 -9.26
N ARG A 66 -23.82 7.61 -10.46
CA ARG A 66 -22.89 7.55 -11.60
C ARG A 66 -22.39 8.93 -12.03
N GLU A 67 -23.29 9.89 -12.21
CA GLU A 67 -22.95 11.20 -12.77
C GLU A 67 -22.04 12.00 -11.85
N TYR A 68 -22.39 12.10 -10.57
CA TYR A 68 -21.58 12.83 -9.59
C TYR A 68 -20.25 12.15 -9.27
N HIS A 69 -20.18 10.81 -9.27
CA HIS A 69 -18.90 10.13 -9.08
C HIS A 69 -17.98 10.31 -10.30
N LEU A 70 -18.50 10.25 -11.54
CA LEU A 70 -17.70 10.56 -12.72
C LEU A 70 -17.26 12.04 -12.75
N ALA A 71 -18.15 12.96 -12.39
CA ALA A 71 -17.81 14.38 -12.26
C ALA A 71 -16.72 14.59 -11.20
N LEU A 72 -16.86 13.98 -10.02
CA LEU A 72 -15.84 14.01 -8.96
C LEU A 72 -14.51 13.47 -9.47
N ALA A 73 -14.50 12.31 -10.14
CA ALA A 73 -13.30 11.71 -10.70
C ALA A 73 -12.60 12.63 -11.71
N ALA A 74 -13.37 13.28 -12.61
CA ALA A 74 -12.85 14.27 -13.54
C ALA A 74 -12.30 15.50 -12.80
N THR A 75 -13.01 16.01 -11.79
CA THR A 75 -12.58 17.16 -10.99
C THR A 75 -11.25 16.89 -10.27
N VAL A 76 -11.11 15.75 -9.57
CA VAL A 76 -9.85 15.43 -8.87
C VAL A 76 -8.70 15.17 -9.85
N LEU A 77 -8.98 14.59 -11.02
CA LEU A 77 -7.99 14.41 -12.09
C LEU A 77 -7.53 15.75 -12.67
N VAL A 78 -8.41 16.75 -12.77
CA VAL A 78 -8.03 18.10 -13.19
C VAL A 78 -7.20 18.79 -12.10
N ILE A 79 -7.69 18.78 -10.86
CA ILE A 79 -7.11 19.51 -9.71
C ILE A 79 -5.75 18.97 -9.27
N TRP A 80 -5.46 17.68 -9.47
CA TRP A 80 -4.18 17.09 -9.05
C TRP A 80 -3.43 16.38 -10.18
N GLY A 81 -4.11 16.00 -11.26
CA GLY A 81 -3.46 15.49 -12.46
C GLY A 81 -2.98 16.61 -13.38
N LEU A 82 -3.85 17.49 -13.84
CA LEU A 82 -3.53 18.50 -14.86
C LEU A 82 -2.85 19.77 -14.30
N THR A 83 -3.35 20.32 -13.20
CA THR A 83 -2.71 21.48 -12.53
C THR A 83 -1.32 21.16 -11.98
N SER A 84 -0.94 19.87 -11.85
CA SER A 84 0.38 19.45 -11.39
C SER A 84 1.53 19.89 -12.29
N PHE A 85 1.22 20.37 -13.50
CA PHE A 85 2.18 20.97 -14.44
C PHE A 85 2.41 22.47 -14.20
N ILE A 86 1.62 23.12 -13.34
CA ILE A 86 1.77 24.53 -13.00
C ILE A 86 2.53 24.63 -11.68
N PRO A 87 3.75 25.20 -11.67
CA PRO A 87 4.51 25.38 -10.44
C PRO A 87 3.74 26.23 -9.41
N GLY A 88 3.78 25.81 -8.13
CA GLY A 88 3.14 26.53 -7.02
C GLY A 88 1.66 26.21 -6.81
N MET A 89 1.07 25.31 -7.60
CA MET A 89 -0.30 24.81 -7.37
C MET A 89 -0.33 23.78 -6.22
N ILE A 90 -1.53 23.55 -5.69
CA ILE A 90 -1.75 22.62 -4.57
C ILE A 90 -1.46 21.19 -5.01
N GLU A 91 -0.46 20.56 -4.39
CA GLU A 91 -0.10 19.16 -4.64
C GLU A 91 -0.63 18.22 -3.55
N ILE A 92 -0.86 16.96 -3.92
CA ILE A 92 -1.09 15.89 -2.93
C ILE A 92 0.29 15.48 -2.38
N ASN A 93 0.50 15.70 -1.09
CA ASN A 93 1.65 15.13 -0.39
C ASN A 93 1.50 13.61 -0.24
N ASP A 94 2.64 12.91 -0.13
CA ASP A 94 2.66 11.47 0.14
C ASP A 94 1.89 11.14 1.41
N GLY A 95 0.80 10.40 1.25
CA GLY A 95 -0.17 10.22 2.31
C GLY A 95 -1.42 9.44 1.89
N PHE A 96 -2.34 9.27 2.85
CA PHE A 96 -3.61 8.56 2.62
C PHE A 96 -4.51 9.24 1.57
N LEU A 97 -4.37 10.58 1.39
CA LEU A 97 -5.12 11.34 0.40
C LEU A 97 -4.85 10.87 -1.03
N GLY A 98 -3.60 10.48 -1.33
CA GLY A 98 -3.24 9.91 -2.63
C GLY A 98 -3.97 8.59 -2.89
N PHE A 99 -4.11 7.74 -1.87
CA PHE A 99 -4.91 6.50 -1.99
C PHE A 99 -6.39 6.78 -2.17
N ILE A 100 -6.95 7.79 -1.48
CA ILE A 100 -8.34 8.22 -1.69
C ILE A 100 -8.53 8.69 -3.14
N TYR A 101 -7.62 9.52 -3.63
CA TYR A 101 -7.63 10.02 -5.00
C TYR A 101 -7.59 8.86 -6.02
N LEU A 102 -6.62 7.94 -5.90
CA LEU A 102 -6.56 6.76 -6.76
C LEU A 102 -7.82 5.89 -6.66
N PHE A 103 -8.36 5.71 -5.45
CA PHE A 103 -9.58 4.93 -5.26
C PHE A 103 -10.78 5.56 -5.95
N ILE A 104 -10.95 6.89 -5.90
CA ILE A 104 -12.01 7.61 -6.63
C ILE A 104 -11.93 7.31 -8.12
N LEU A 105 -10.73 7.41 -8.72
CA LEU A 105 -10.51 7.16 -10.15
C LEU A 105 -10.76 5.69 -10.53
N ILE A 106 -10.14 4.75 -9.81
CA ILE A 106 -10.22 3.31 -10.11
C ILE A 106 -11.66 2.80 -9.91
N SER A 107 -12.36 3.25 -8.87
CA SER A 107 -13.75 2.85 -8.62
C SER A 107 -14.70 3.43 -9.68
N ALA A 108 -14.52 4.69 -10.09
CA ALA A 108 -15.30 5.29 -11.18
C ALA A 108 -15.13 4.51 -12.49
N TYR A 109 -13.90 4.13 -12.81
CA TYR A 109 -13.60 3.27 -13.96
C TYR A 109 -14.29 1.90 -13.83
N LYS A 110 -14.04 1.16 -12.73
CA LYS A 110 -14.54 -0.21 -12.57
C LYS A 110 -16.06 -0.28 -12.48
N TRP A 111 -16.73 0.74 -11.95
CA TRP A 111 -18.19 0.71 -11.75
C TRP A 111 -18.99 1.20 -12.96
N TYR A 112 -18.47 2.13 -13.76
CA TYR A 112 -19.28 2.82 -14.78
C TYR A 112 -18.72 2.81 -16.20
N MET A 113 -17.43 2.50 -16.38
CA MET A 113 -16.80 2.54 -17.70
C MET A 113 -16.71 1.15 -18.31
N LYS A 114 -16.78 1.09 -19.65
CA LYS A 114 -16.46 -0.15 -20.37
C LYS A 114 -14.97 -0.44 -20.23
N PRO A 115 -14.57 -1.71 -20.10
CA PRO A 115 -13.17 -2.08 -20.02
C PRO A 115 -12.45 -1.59 -21.28
N PHE A 116 -11.28 -1.00 -21.11
CA PHE A 116 -10.47 -0.56 -22.23
C PHE A 116 -9.99 -1.76 -23.03
N THR A 117 -9.73 -1.55 -24.32
CA THR A 117 -9.05 -2.53 -25.17
C THR A 117 -7.55 -2.56 -24.88
N THR A 118 -6.86 -3.64 -25.27
CA THR A 118 -5.40 -3.74 -25.11
C THR A 118 -4.66 -2.61 -25.85
N ARG A 119 -5.14 -2.23 -27.04
CA ARG A 119 -4.60 -1.11 -27.82
C ARG A 119 -4.74 0.22 -27.06
N GLN A 120 -5.90 0.50 -26.48
CA GLN A 120 -6.13 1.72 -25.69
C GLN A 120 -5.24 1.77 -24.45
N VAL A 121 -5.01 0.63 -23.79
CA VAL A 121 -4.11 0.58 -22.63
C VAL A 121 -2.66 0.86 -23.03
N TRP A 122 -2.17 0.26 -24.12
CA TRP A 122 -0.83 0.57 -24.64
C TRP A 122 -0.70 2.02 -25.11
N LEU A 123 -1.74 2.58 -25.74
CA LEU A 123 -1.78 3.99 -26.09
C LEU A 123 -1.69 4.88 -24.84
N MET A 124 -2.40 4.56 -23.76
CA MET A 124 -2.36 5.31 -22.51
C MET A 124 -0.97 5.25 -21.82
N ILE A 125 -0.32 4.09 -21.83
CA ILE A 125 1.06 3.94 -21.33
C ILE A 125 2.02 4.76 -22.20
N GLY A 126 1.91 4.61 -23.53
CA GLY A 126 2.74 5.33 -24.49
C GLY A 126 2.57 6.84 -24.42
N THR A 127 1.35 7.34 -24.24
CA THR A 127 1.09 8.77 -24.07
C THR A 127 1.60 9.28 -22.73
N GLY A 128 1.46 8.52 -21.64
CA GLY A 128 2.03 8.88 -20.34
C GLY A 128 3.56 8.97 -20.39
N LEU A 129 4.24 7.99 -20.98
CA LEU A 129 5.70 8.00 -21.16
C LEU A 129 6.15 9.09 -22.14
N GLY A 130 5.46 9.22 -23.27
CA GLY A 130 5.77 10.24 -24.28
C GLY A 130 5.62 11.65 -23.73
N PHE A 131 4.53 11.92 -23.02
CA PHE A 131 4.31 13.19 -22.34
C PHE A 131 5.43 13.50 -21.35
N TYR A 132 5.82 12.52 -20.53
CA TYR A 132 6.96 12.66 -19.62
C TYR A 132 8.24 13.04 -20.36
N THR A 133 8.64 12.28 -21.39
CA THR A 133 9.88 12.55 -22.13
C THR A 133 9.86 13.90 -22.85
N CYS A 134 8.73 14.26 -23.48
CA CYS A 134 8.60 15.54 -24.17
C CYS A 134 8.68 16.70 -23.18
N ALA A 135 7.93 16.62 -22.08
CA ALA A 135 7.93 17.67 -21.06
C ALA A 135 9.32 17.84 -20.43
N SER A 136 10.03 16.74 -20.14
CA SER A 136 11.41 16.80 -19.64
C SER A 136 12.36 17.46 -20.64
N ILE A 137 12.33 17.08 -21.93
CA ILE A 137 13.19 17.66 -22.96
C ILE A 137 12.90 19.16 -23.14
N THR A 138 11.64 19.54 -23.28
CA THR A 138 11.23 20.94 -23.47
C THR A 138 11.70 21.82 -22.31
N LEU A 139 11.62 21.30 -21.09
CA LEU A 139 12.00 22.05 -19.90
C LEU A 139 13.52 22.17 -19.72
N SER A 140 14.26 21.10 -20.06
CA SER A 140 15.73 21.15 -20.15
C SER A 140 16.20 22.16 -21.19
N LEU A 141 15.52 22.26 -22.35
CA LEU A 141 15.82 23.26 -23.38
C LEU A 141 15.53 24.70 -22.91
N LEU A 142 14.57 24.89 -22.02
CA LEU A 142 14.25 26.19 -21.39
C LEU A 142 15.18 26.53 -20.23
N GLY A 143 16.18 25.70 -19.92
CA GLY A 143 17.13 25.93 -18.83
C GLY A 143 16.54 25.71 -17.42
N HIS A 144 15.37 25.08 -17.33
CA HIS A 144 14.72 24.76 -16.06
C HIS A 144 14.91 23.28 -15.74
N ASP A 145 15.75 22.97 -14.75
CA ASP A 145 16.01 21.60 -14.31
C ASP A 145 14.96 21.14 -13.29
N MET A 146 13.75 20.87 -13.78
CA MET A 146 12.60 20.53 -12.92
C MET A 146 12.13 19.10 -13.16
N GLY A 147 13.07 18.14 -13.26
CA GLY A 147 12.76 16.70 -13.34
C GLY A 147 11.85 16.20 -12.21
N ILE A 148 11.78 16.94 -11.10
CA ILE A 148 10.95 16.68 -9.91
C ILE A 148 9.47 17.04 -10.13
N TYR A 149 9.17 17.98 -11.04
CA TYR A 149 7.79 18.48 -11.21
C TYR A 149 6.89 17.59 -12.07
N ILE A 150 7.45 16.62 -12.81
CA ILE A 150 6.65 15.74 -13.68
C ILE A 150 6.62 14.29 -13.14
N THR A 151 7.52 13.95 -12.22
CA THR A 151 7.74 12.58 -11.71
C THR A 151 7.01 12.25 -10.41
N GLY A 152 6.29 13.20 -9.83
CA GLY A 152 5.55 12.98 -8.58
C GLY A 152 4.52 11.83 -8.69
N ALA A 153 4.43 11.01 -7.63
CA ALA A 153 3.63 9.78 -7.61
C ALA A 153 2.14 9.96 -7.98
N TRP A 154 1.60 11.16 -7.75
CA TRP A 154 0.18 11.49 -7.93
C TRP A 154 -0.11 12.27 -9.22
N LYS A 155 0.89 12.46 -10.07
CA LYS A 155 0.78 13.27 -11.29
C LYS A 155 0.19 12.47 -12.45
N LEU A 156 -0.44 13.18 -13.39
CA LEU A 156 -1.18 12.56 -14.50
C LEU A 156 -0.34 11.55 -15.31
N PRO A 157 0.92 11.83 -15.70
CA PRO A 157 1.69 10.88 -16.52
C PRO A 157 1.98 9.58 -15.75
N VAL A 158 2.31 9.69 -14.46
CA VAL A 158 2.57 8.54 -13.58
C VAL A 158 1.32 7.71 -13.38
N ILE A 159 0.16 8.35 -13.18
CA ILE A 159 -1.13 7.66 -13.05
C ILE A 159 -1.51 6.96 -14.34
N MET A 160 -1.33 7.59 -15.51
CA MET A 160 -1.61 6.95 -16.80
C MET A 160 -0.77 5.70 -17.03
N VAL A 161 0.54 5.78 -16.75
CA VAL A 161 1.44 4.62 -16.87
C VAL A 161 1.07 3.55 -15.84
N GLY A 162 0.94 3.91 -14.57
CA GLY A 162 0.63 2.98 -13.48
C GLY A 162 -0.72 2.29 -13.66
N PHE A 163 -1.77 3.05 -14.00
CA PHE A 163 -3.09 2.51 -14.28
C PHE A 163 -3.10 1.62 -15.53
N GLY A 164 -2.33 2.00 -16.56
CA GLY A 164 -2.20 1.18 -17.77
C GLY A 164 -1.53 -0.15 -17.50
N VAL A 165 -0.40 -0.14 -16.79
CA VAL A 165 0.30 -1.35 -16.36
C VAL A 165 -0.62 -2.22 -15.50
N PHE A 166 -1.35 -1.64 -14.55
CA PHE A 166 -2.34 -2.35 -13.74
C PHE A 166 -3.39 -3.06 -14.61
N LEU A 167 -3.96 -2.38 -15.62
CA LEU A 167 -4.94 -2.98 -16.53
C LEU A 167 -4.35 -4.05 -17.46
N LEU A 168 -3.05 -4.01 -17.77
CA LEU A 168 -2.40 -5.10 -18.50
C LEU A 168 -2.33 -6.37 -17.63
N PHE A 169 -1.91 -6.22 -16.37
CA PHE A 169 -1.79 -7.35 -15.46
C PHE A 169 -3.15 -7.89 -14.97
N ASP A 170 -4.18 -7.06 -14.85
CA ASP A 170 -5.55 -7.49 -14.48
C ASP A 170 -6.13 -8.50 -15.49
N ARG A 171 -5.69 -8.45 -16.76
CA ARG A 171 -6.09 -9.39 -17.81
C ARG A 171 -5.31 -10.71 -17.80
N VAL A 172 -4.23 -10.79 -17.03
CA VAL A 172 -3.25 -11.87 -17.10
C VAL A 172 -3.33 -12.71 -15.84
N THR A 173 -3.87 -13.92 -15.97
CA THR A 173 -3.98 -14.87 -14.86
C THR A 173 -2.91 -15.95 -14.99
N PHE A 174 -1.81 -15.81 -14.25
CA PHE A 174 -0.76 -16.84 -14.15
C PHE A 174 -0.63 -17.33 -12.70
N HIS A 175 -0.52 -18.64 -12.52
CA HIS A 175 -0.34 -19.25 -11.21
C HIS A 175 0.98 -20.02 -11.20
N ASN A 176 1.98 -19.47 -10.51
CA ASN A 176 3.27 -20.13 -10.31
C ASN A 176 3.66 -20.03 -8.84
N ARG A 177 3.96 -21.19 -8.22
CA ARG A 177 4.28 -21.29 -6.80
C ARG A 177 5.51 -20.47 -6.42
N THR A 178 6.54 -20.46 -7.26
CA THR A 178 7.78 -19.72 -7.01
C THR A 178 7.54 -18.23 -7.11
N ILE A 179 6.83 -17.77 -8.14
CA ILE A 179 6.49 -16.35 -8.32
C ILE A 179 5.62 -15.87 -7.15
N ASN A 180 4.62 -16.64 -6.74
CA ASN A 180 3.76 -16.28 -5.62
C ASN A 180 4.53 -16.20 -4.28
N ARG A 181 5.55 -17.05 -4.08
CA ARG A 181 6.43 -16.96 -2.91
C ARG A 181 7.30 -15.70 -2.94
N ILE A 182 7.85 -15.34 -4.09
CA ILE A 182 8.61 -14.10 -4.24
C ILE A 182 7.70 -12.90 -4.00
N ALA A 183 6.49 -12.91 -4.56
CA ALA A 183 5.50 -11.85 -4.39
C ALA A 183 5.09 -11.62 -2.92
N GLN A 184 5.03 -12.67 -2.10
CA GLN A 184 4.80 -12.55 -0.65
C GLN A 184 5.90 -11.75 0.05
N SER A 185 7.11 -11.71 -0.51
CA SER A 185 8.26 -10.99 0.05
C SER A 185 8.33 -9.53 -0.39
N ALA A 186 7.52 -9.11 -1.38
CA ALA A 186 7.60 -7.77 -1.95
C ALA A 186 7.38 -6.66 -0.91
N PHE A 187 6.50 -6.90 0.07
CA PHE A 187 6.28 -5.95 1.16
C PHE A 187 7.49 -5.85 2.09
N ALA A 188 8.12 -6.98 2.42
CA ALA A 188 9.35 -7.00 3.22
C ALA A 188 10.51 -6.28 2.52
N VAL A 189 10.68 -6.50 1.20
CA VAL A 189 11.68 -5.78 0.41
C VAL A 189 11.49 -4.27 0.54
N TYR A 190 10.26 -3.79 0.35
CA TYR A 190 9.90 -2.39 0.56
C TYR A 190 10.32 -1.90 1.96
N LEU A 191 9.97 -2.64 3.03
CA LEU A 191 10.30 -2.24 4.40
C LEU A 191 11.80 -2.14 4.65
N ILE A 192 12.60 -3.05 4.08
CA ILE A 192 14.05 -3.05 4.23
C ILE A 192 14.65 -1.87 3.48
N THR A 193 14.28 -1.65 2.22
CA THR A 193 14.92 -0.64 1.36
C THR A 193 14.51 0.79 1.71
N GLU A 194 13.27 0.99 2.14
CA GLU A 194 12.68 2.31 2.45
C GLU A 194 12.78 2.66 3.94
N TYR A 195 13.47 1.83 4.73
CA TYR A 195 13.86 2.23 6.06
C TYR A 195 14.93 3.33 5.96
N ALA A 196 14.72 4.46 6.64
CA ALA A 196 15.52 5.68 6.45
C ALA A 196 17.06 5.48 6.56
N VAL A 197 17.52 4.53 7.38
CA VAL A 197 18.94 4.20 7.49
C VAL A 197 19.42 3.33 6.33
N SER A 198 18.61 2.35 5.92
CA SER A 198 18.89 1.49 4.76
C SER A 198 18.92 2.28 3.46
N GLU A 199 17.98 3.20 3.28
CA GLU A 199 17.89 4.08 2.12
C GLU A 199 19.19 4.88 1.95
N LYS A 200 19.66 5.52 3.03
CA LYS A 200 20.94 6.24 3.03
C LYS A 200 22.12 5.32 2.77
N LEU A 201 22.16 4.15 3.41
CA LEU A 201 23.24 3.19 3.21
C LEU A 201 23.34 2.77 1.74
N LEU A 202 22.22 2.36 1.13
CA LEU A 202 22.17 1.89 -0.25
C LEU A 202 22.49 3.01 -1.23
N TRP A 203 21.82 4.16 -1.12
CA TRP A 203 21.79 5.15 -2.19
C TRP A 203 22.79 6.28 -2.04
N VAL A 204 23.29 6.54 -0.83
CA VAL A 204 24.30 7.57 -0.57
C VAL A 204 25.68 6.95 -0.40
N ARG A 205 25.80 5.86 0.36
CA ARG A 205 27.10 5.30 0.75
C ARG A 205 27.60 4.17 -0.15
N LEU A 206 26.74 3.20 -0.49
CA LEU A 206 27.14 2.02 -1.27
C LEU A 206 27.17 2.30 -2.77
N PHE A 207 26.04 2.71 -3.34
CA PHE A 207 25.88 2.83 -4.79
C PHE A 207 26.04 4.25 -5.32
N ASN A 208 25.77 5.28 -4.50
CA ASN A 208 25.81 6.70 -4.87
C ASN A 208 25.18 6.99 -6.24
N LEU A 209 23.85 7.16 -6.25
CA LEU A 209 23.05 7.36 -7.47
C LEU A 209 23.62 8.46 -8.38
N GLN A 210 24.13 9.56 -7.83
CA GLN A 210 24.65 10.68 -8.62
C GLN A 210 25.84 10.26 -9.49
N ASN A 211 26.72 9.42 -8.95
CA ASN A 211 27.86 8.90 -9.70
C ASN A 211 27.40 7.90 -10.77
N LEU A 212 26.45 7.02 -10.44
CA LEU A 212 25.94 6.02 -11.37
C LEU A 212 25.25 6.62 -12.59
N TYR A 213 24.52 7.72 -12.45
CA TYR A 213 23.86 8.39 -13.58
C TYR A 213 24.84 8.89 -14.65
N GLN A 214 26.09 9.18 -14.29
CA GLN A 214 27.10 9.71 -15.20
C GLN A 214 27.87 8.61 -15.96
N GLN A 215 27.68 7.34 -15.60
CA GLN A 215 28.42 6.23 -16.19
C GLN A 215 27.79 5.72 -17.51
N PRO A 216 28.61 5.22 -18.45
CA PRO A 216 28.08 4.51 -19.61
C PRO A 216 27.27 3.29 -19.16
N LEU A 217 26.13 3.04 -19.82
CA LEU A 217 25.19 1.97 -19.47
C LEU A 217 24.58 2.10 -18.05
N ALA A 218 24.50 3.32 -17.49
CA ALA A 218 23.91 3.61 -16.19
C ALA A 218 22.57 2.88 -15.94
N ILE A 219 21.67 2.88 -16.93
CA ILE A 219 20.36 2.21 -16.83
C ILE A 219 20.52 0.71 -16.56
N LEU A 220 21.39 0.03 -17.30
CA LEU A 220 21.59 -1.41 -17.14
C LEU A 220 22.25 -1.73 -15.78
N GLN A 221 23.21 -0.91 -15.35
CA GLN A 221 23.85 -1.06 -14.04
C GLN A 221 22.85 -0.86 -12.90
N ILE A 222 22.04 0.20 -12.96
CA ILE A 222 20.99 0.48 -11.96
C ILE A 222 19.98 -0.66 -11.91
N LEU A 223 19.53 -1.15 -13.06
CA LEU A 223 18.64 -2.32 -13.13
C LEU A 223 19.29 -3.56 -12.49
N GLY A 224 20.57 -3.82 -12.77
CA GLY A 224 21.32 -4.91 -12.15
C GLY A 224 21.42 -4.78 -10.63
N ILE A 225 21.71 -3.58 -10.13
CA ILE A 225 21.77 -3.26 -8.70
C ILE A 225 20.40 -3.46 -8.05
N LEU A 226 19.33 -2.93 -8.65
CA LEU A 226 17.96 -3.09 -8.15
C LEU A 226 17.55 -4.56 -8.07
N LEU A 227 17.86 -5.34 -9.10
CA LEU A 227 17.62 -6.80 -9.11
C LEU A 227 18.42 -7.51 -8.01
N ALA A 228 19.69 -7.13 -7.80
CA ALA A 228 20.52 -7.70 -6.76
C ALA A 228 20.01 -7.36 -5.34
N ILE A 229 19.64 -6.10 -5.09
CA ILE A 229 19.04 -5.67 -3.83
C ILE A 229 17.73 -6.42 -3.58
N TYR A 230 16.86 -6.49 -4.59
CA TYR A 230 15.58 -7.18 -4.49
C TYR A 230 15.77 -8.66 -4.17
N ALA A 231 16.71 -9.34 -4.86
CA ALA A 231 17.04 -10.73 -4.61
C ALA A 231 17.59 -10.93 -3.19
N ALA A 232 18.54 -10.11 -2.75
CA ALA A 232 19.11 -10.18 -1.41
C ALA A 232 18.03 -9.98 -0.33
N CYS A 233 17.20 -8.94 -0.45
CA CYS A 233 16.10 -8.68 0.49
C CYS A 233 15.07 -9.82 0.51
N THR A 234 14.76 -10.39 -0.65
CA THR A 234 13.85 -11.55 -0.75
C THR A 234 14.42 -12.78 -0.05
N LEU A 235 15.73 -13.04 -0.19
CA LEU A 235 16.39 -14.15 0.51
C LEU A 235 16.37 -13.96 2.03
N ILE A 236 16.60 -12.75 2.52
CA ILE A 236 16.49 -12.44 3.95
C ILE A 236 15.03 -12.62 4.40
N ASP A 237 14.04 -12.21 3.59
CA ASP A 237 12.64 -12.42 3.92
C ASP A 237 12.24 -13.90 3.96
N PHE A 238 12.82 -14.76 3.12
CA PHE A 238 12.59 -16.20 3.23
C PHE A 238 13.05 -16.78 4.57
N ILE A 239 14.14 -16.25 5.15
CA ILE A 239 14.57 -16.63 6.52
C ILE A 239 13.48 -16.25 7.52
N ARG A 240 12.94 -15.02 7.43
CA ARG A 240 11.81 -14.61 8.27
C ARG A 240 10.61 -15.54 8.06
N GLN A 241 10.18 -15.78 6.83
CA GLN A 241 9.02 -16.63 6.55
C GLN A 241 9.20 -18.03 7.15
N ALA A 242 10.40 -18.61 7.05
CA ALA A 242 10.73 -19.88 7.69
C ALA A 242 10.65 -19.79 9.23
N LEU A 243 11.22 -18.74 9.83
CA LEU A 243 11.14 -18.51 11.28
C LEU A 243 9.68 -18.39 11.76
N PHE A 244 8.84 -17.61 11.07
CA PHE A 244 7.43 -17.45 11.41
C PHE A 244 6.65 -18.76 11.24
N ALA A 245 6.93 -19.52 10.19
CA ALA A 245 6.31 -20.83 9.97
C ALA A 245 6.64 -21.80 11.11
N VAL A 246 7.88 -21.81 11.60
CA VAL A 246 8.35 -22.69 12.68
C VAL A 246 7.86 -22.25 14.06
N THR A 247 7.84 -20.94 14.34
CA THR A 247 7.60 -20.41 15.70
C THR A 247 6.16 -19.95 15.93
N ILE A 248 5.59 -19.19 15.00
CA ILE A 248 4.34 -18.43 15.21
C ILE A 248 3.14 -19.15 14.59
N ASP A 249 3.26 -19.69 13.38
CA ASP A 249 2.15 -20.38 12.72
C ASP A 249 1.85 -21.77 13.32
N ARG A 250 2.80 -22.39 14.04
CA ARG A 250 2.55 -23.64 14.78
C ARG A 250 1.49 -23.51 15.88
N ARG A 251 1.19 -22.30 16.37
CA ARG A 251 0.23 -22.02 17.45
C ARG A 251 -0.97 -21.16 17.02
N ARG A 252 -1.18 -20.95 15.73
CA ARG A 252 -2.19 -20.00 15.21
C ARG A 252 -3.62 -20.52 15.32
N GLY A 253 -3.83 -21.84 15.31
CA GLY A 253 -5.12 -22.45 15.60
C GLY A 253 -5.49 -22.36 17.07
N HIS A 254 -4.56 -22.65 17.98
CA HIS A 254 -4.88 -22.84 19.40
C HIS A 254 -5.42 -21.58 20.10
N TRP A 255 -4.84 -20.40 19.84
CA TRP A 255 -5.31 -19.17 20.49
C TRP A 255 -6.60 -18.61 19.86
N PHE A 256 -6.75 -18.76 18.54
CA PHE A 256 -7.98 -18.38 17.86
C PHE A 256 -9.12 -19.30 18.28
N GLU A 257 -8.91 -20.62 18.35
CA GLU A 257 -9.90 -21.59 18.85
C GLU A 257 -10.25 -21.34 20.32
N LEU A 258 -9.27 -21.07 21.20
CA LEU A 258 -9.56 -20.72 22.59
C LEU A 258 -10.40 -19.44 22.75
N LEU A 259 -10.15 -18.42 21.91
CA LEU A 259 -10.93 -17.19 21.92
C LEU A 259 -12.31 -17.41 21.30
N TRP A 260 -12.39 -18.17 20.21
CA TRP A 260 -13.63 -18.50 19.53
C TRP A 260 -14.53 -19.36 20.41
N ASP A 261 -14.00 -20.36 21.10
CA ASP A 261 -14.72 -21.19 22.06
C ASP A 261 -15.23 -20.37 23.24
N LYS A 262 -14.42 -19.45 23.79
CA LYS A 262 -14.88 -18.56 24.87
C LYS A 262 -16.02 -17.64 24.43
N VAL A 263 -15.96 -17.13 23.19
CA VAL A 263 -16.99 -16.25 22.64
C VAL A 263 -18.24 -17.07 22.29
N SER A 264 -18.10 -18.23 21.68
CA SER A 264 -19.21 -19.11 21.28
C SER A 264 -19.97 -19.63 22.50
N ILE A 265 -19.27 -20.04 23.56
CA ILE A 265 -19.87 -20.44 24.84
C ILE A 265 -20.65 -19.28 25.46
N ARG A 266 -20.10 -18.06 25.43
CA ARG A 266 -20.78 -16.88 25.99
C ARG A 266 -22.02 -16.49 25.19
N VAL A 267 -21.98 -16.59 23.86
CA VAL A 267 -23.13 -16.32 22.97
C VAL A 267 -24.21 -17.39 23.15
N HIS A 268 -23.85 -18.67 23.21
CA HIS A 268 -24.78 -19.78 23.40
C HIS A 268 -25.47 -19.76 24.79
N ASN A 269 -24.72 -19.43 25.84
CA ASN A 269 -25.29 -19.28 27.19
C ASN A 269 -26.22 -18.05 27.28
N HIS A 270 -25.92 -16.99 26.54
CA HIS A 270 -26.79 -15.81 26.52
C HIS A 270 -28.11 -16.11 25.81
N SER A 271 -28.10 -16.82 24.67
CA SER A 271 -29.31 -17.20 23.93
C SER A 271 -30.23 -18.13 24.73
N LEU A 272 -29.67 -19.12 25.43
CA LEU A 272 -30.44 -20.02 26.30
C LEU A 272 -31.10 -19.25 27.47
N SER A 273 -30.41 -18.27 28.07
CA SER A 273 -30.98 -17.47 29.16
C SER A 273 -32.11 -16.52 28.71
N THR A 274 -32.10 -16.09 27.45
CA THR A 274 -33.16 -15.25 26.88
C THR A 274 -34.39 -16.07 26.53
N ASP A 275 -34.22 -17.27 25.99
CA ASP A 275 -35.34 -18.18 25.67
C ASP A 275 -36.02 -18.67 26.95
N ASP A 276 -35.27 -19.04 27.99
CA ASP A 276 -35.85 -19.45 29.27
C ASP A 276 -36.63 -18.32 29.96
N ARG A 277 -36.13 -17.08 29.88
CA ARG A 277 -36.86 -15.91 30.40
C ARG A 277 -38.12 -15.61 29.61
N PHE A 278 -38.08 -15.80 28.29
CA PHE A 278 -39.24 -15.60 27.42
C PHE A 278 -40.32 -16.67 27.67
N ILE A 279 -39.92 -17.94 27.79
CA ILE A 279 -40.82 -19.07 28.11
C ILE A 279 -41.44 -18.91 29.50
N ARG A 280 -40.66 -18.48 30.51
CA ARG A 280 -41.21 -18.21 31.85
C ARG A 280 -42.22 -17.05 31.85
N ARG A 281 -41.95 -15.97 31.11
CA ARG A 281 -42.91 -14.85 30.95
C ARG A 281 -44.18 -15.27 30.21
N LEU A 282 -44.08 -16.07 29.16
CA LEU A 282 -45.25 -16.61 28.45
C LEU A 282 -46.08 -17.52 29.36
N ARG A 283 -45.43 -18.33 30.21
CA ARG A 283 -46.13 -19.21 31.15
C ARG A 283 -46.83 -18.42 32.26
N SER A 284 -46.23 -17.34 32.79
CA SER A 284 -46.86 -16.47 33.80
C SER A 284 -48.05 -15.67 33.25
N LEU A 285 -47.97 -15.23 31.99
CA LEU A 285 -49.09 -14.55 31.32
C LEU A 285 -50.28 -15.49 31.07
N LYS A 286 -50.00 -16.76 30.74
CA LYS A 286 -51.04 -17.78 30.53
C LYS A 286 -51.75 -18.18 31.83
N THR A 287 -51.08 -18.11 32.98
CA THR A 287 -51.71 -18.35 34.30
C THR A 287 -52.52 -17.17 34.82
N MET A 288 -52.22 -15.94 34.41
CA MET A 288 -53.01 -14.75 34.82
C MET A 288 -54.31 -14.58 34.03
N ASN A 289 -54.47 -15.26 32.88
CA ASN A 289 -55.66 -15.18 32.03
C ASN A 289 -56.71 -16.27 32.31
N ASN A 290 -56.51 -17.07 33.35
CA ASN A 290 -57.39 -18.19 33.74
C ASN A 290 -58.14 -17.94 35.07
N HIS A 291 -58.29 -16.68 35.48
CA HIS A 291 -59.12 -16.26 36.60
C HIS A 291 -60.08 -15.16 36.16
#